data_AF-A0A7Y5SC82-F1
#
_entry.id   AF-A0A7Y5SC82-F1
#
_cell.length_a   1.000
_cell.length_b   1.000
_cell.length_c   1.000
_cell.angle_alpha   90.00
_cell.angle_beta   90.00
_cell.angle_gamma   90.00
#
_symmetry.space_group_name_H-M   'P 1'
#
loop_
_entity.id
_entity.type
_entity.pdbx_description
1 polymer ?
#
loop_
_entity_poly.entity_id
_entity_poly.type
_entity_poly.pdbx_seq_one_letter_code
_entity_poly.pdbx_strand_id
1 'polypeptide(L)'
;MRAAIFTLCAAFILFWSTLLAAEVQAAPPDKEPPPPARTPQPADDPGSAGGSTAARTGVKLIIHKRVWNQDSETWKPATPAHSWVFEVVDVNGNVAGKVTDEDTMPLEAGEYTVAEKPSPPNPEGFAIFDFVKSAKGGANCPDDPQGGNSTVTITREDFEENAGGTIHLCAYNRGREPSEDPSTGPSERPRTTPKPEKARSVIPLLVCVADQGGGAYTAYFGYANENGAPVKIEPGEQNSLDPAVPGVTPPYLFQPGRTDSFPDAAFTADFNGKALTWTLKGPDGRTNSATADVSSKACPKPKLIKEFVSEGPGFVTWRLRPSFDVDMVVWDSFAETCTAAGGAACGGITSGDYGKFYATGSGQYIEITQSYTVKDGKKCEVRNVAEYATAPFTNPLSATDKAHAKYRCSGANAMGWPLLGLAFVAAIAATWAVQRKRS
;
A
#
# COMPACT_ATOMS: atom_id res chain seq x y z
N MET A 1 52.60 -31.64 -15.08
CA MET A 1 51.24 -31.11 -15.39
C MET A 1 50.75 -30.04 -14.39
N ARG A 2 51.66 -29.20 -13.84
CA ARG A 2 51.32 -27.99 -13.06
C ARG A 2 52.09 -26.73 -13.49
N ALA A 3 52.98 -26.85 -14.48
CA ALA A 3 53.76 -25.73 -15.03
C ALA A 3 53.20 -25.14 -16.34
N ALA A 4 52.17 -25.76 -16.95
CA ALA A 4 51.57 -25.29 -18.21
C ALA A 4 50.33 -24.40 -18.00
N ILE A 5 49.81 -24.31 -16.77
CA ILE A 5 48.61 -23.53 -16.45
C ILE A 5 48.96 -22.08 -16.07
N PHE A 6 50.17 -21.83 -15.57
CA PHE A 6 50.59 -20.47 -15.18
C PHE A 6 50.99 -19.58 -16.37
N THR A 7 51.37 -20.15 -17.52
CA THR A 7 51.75 -19.37 -18.71
C THR A 7 50.54 -18.90 -19.54
N LEU A 8 49.38 -19.54 -19.37
CA LEU A 8 48.14 -19.18 -20.08
C LEU A 8 47.37 -18.03 -19.41
N CYS A 9 47.50 -17.82 -18.10
CA CYS A 9 46.86 -16.69 -17.42
C CYS A 9 47.57 -15.34 -17.64
N ALA A 10 48.89 -15.32 -17.91
CA ALA A 10 49.62 -14.08 -18.17
C ALA A 10 49.39 -13.52 -19.60
N ALA A 11 49.04 -14.38 -20.56
CA ALA A 11 48.76 -13.96 -21.94
C ALA A 11 47.35 -13.35 -22.12
N PHE A 12 46.40 -13.66 -21.23
CA PHE A 12 45.02 -13.18 -21.33
C PHE A 12 44.84 -11.76 -20.74
N ILE A 13 45.66 -11.37 -19.75
CA ILE A 13 45.60 -10.04 -19.13
C ILE A 13 46.27 -8.97 -20.02
N LEU A 14 47.26 -9.35 -20.84
CA LEU A 14 47.91 -8.44 -21.79
C LEU A 14 47.14 -8.23 -23.10
N PHE A 15 46.17 -9.10 -23.43
CA PHE A 15 45.36 -8.98 -24.65
C PHE A 15 44.11 -8.09 -24.47
N TRP A 16 43.71 -7.81 -23.23
CA TRP A 16 42.59 -6.89 -22.92
C TRP A 16 43.02 -5.44 -22.68
N SER A 17 44.31 -5.18 -22.49
CA SER A 17 44.83 -3.83 -22.25
C SER A 17 45.14 -3.04 -23.53
N THR A 18 45.04 -3.68 -24.71
CA THR A 18 45.38 -3.07 -26.02
C THR A 18 44.18 -2.81 -26.93
N LEU A 19 42.94 -3.05 -26.48
CA LEU A 19 41.72 -2.73 -27.24
C LEU A 19 41.00 -1.44 -26.80
N LEU A 20 41.60 -0.67 -25.87
CA LEU A 20 41.10 0.63 -25.43
C LEU A 20 42.11 1.75 -25.75
N ALA A 21 42.60 1.81 -27.00
CA ALA A 21 43.37 2.95 -27.48
C ALA A 21 43.26 3.07 -29.01
N ALA A 22 42.96 4.29 -29.48
CA ALA A 22 42.79 4.74 -30.86
C ALA A 22 41.46 4.29 -31.50
N GLU A 23 40.59 5.19 -31.98
CA GLU A 23 40.93 6.28 -32.89
C GLU A 23 40.02 7.51 -32.68
N VAL A 24 40.58 8.56 -32.08
CA VAL A 24 40.13 9.96 -32.28
C VAL A 24 41.00 10.49 -33.41
N GLN A 25 40.41 10.72 -34.58
CA GLN A 25 41.11 11.37 -35.69
C GLN A 25 40.60 12.81 -35.80
N ALA A 26 41.51 13.73 -35.46
CA ALA A 26 41.35 15.16 -35.59
C ALA A 26 41.37 15.59 -37.08
N ALA A 27 40.50 16.53 -37.45
CA ALA A 27 40.55 17.24 -38.73
C ALA A 27 41.17 18.64 -38.53
N PRO A 28 41.87 19.20 -39.54
CA PRO A 28 42.73 20.39 -39.42
C PRO A 28 41.96 21.74 -39.49
N PRO A 29 42.60 22.87 -39.12
CA PRO A 29 41.90 24.11 -38.78
C PRO A 29 41.70 25.08 -39.96
N ASP A 30 40.84 26.07 -39.68
CA ASP A 30 40.61 27.36 -40.34
C ASP A 30 39.78 27.41 -41.63
N LYS A 31 38.51 27.84 -41.45
CA LYS A 31 37.91 29.02 -42.10
C LYS A 31 36.51 29.30 -41.52
N GLU A 32 36.37 30.43 -40.83
CA GLU A 32 35.10 30.96 -40.31
C GLU A 32 34.25 31.56 -41.44
N PRO A 33 32.93 31.27 -41.50
CA PRO A 33 31.95 32.31 -41.83
C PRO A 33 30.57 32.09 -41.14
N PRO A 34 29.58 32.98 -41.39
CA PRO A 34 29.05 34.04 -40.52
C PRO A 34 27.82 33.62 -39.68
N PRO A 35 27.29 34.45 -38.75
CA PRO A 35 26.16 34.06 -37.91
C PRO A 35 24.83 34.17 -38.68
N PRO A 36 23.95 33.17 -38.65
CA PRO A 36 22.61 33.32 -39.20
C PRO A 36 21.59 33.78 -38.14
N ALA A 37 21.07 34.97 -38.43
CA ALA A 37 19.73 35.55 -38.23
C ALA A 37 18.75 34.99 -37.16
N ARG A 38 18.10 35.95 -36.46
CA ARG A 38 16.90 35.77 -35.64
C ARG A 38 15.61 35.60 -36.46
N THR A 39 14.66 34.93 -35.78
CA THR A 39 13.17 34.91 -35.91
C THR A 39 12.54 34.12 -37.09
N PRO A 40 11.30 33.57 -36.97
CA PRO A 40 10.28 33.80 -35.94
C PRO A 40 9.63 32.54 -35.30
N GLN A 41 9.06 32.77 -34.12
CA GLN A 41 8.13 31.89 -33.39
C GLN A 41 6.81 31.68 -34.17
N PRO A 42 6.28 30.46 -34.28
CA PRO A 42 4.87 30.23 -34.62
C PRO A 42 4.05 29.84 -33.38
N ALA A 43 2.79 30.26 -33.42
CA ALA A 43 1.80 30.28 -32.37
C ALA A 43 1.24 28.89 -31.98
N ASP A 44 0.57 28.91 -30.82
CA ASP A 44 -0.32 27.87 -30.29
C ASP A 44 -1.35 27.36 -31.30
N ASP A 45 -1.58 26.05 -31.32
CA ASP A 45 -2.93 25.45 -31.29
C ASP A 45 -2.88 23.95 -30.88
N PRO A 46 -3.95 23.41 -30.26
CA PRO A 46 -3.90 22.20 -29.44
C PRO A 46 -4.30 20.92 -30.19
N GLY A 47 -3.75 19.80 -29.71
CA GLY A 47 -4.31 18.46 -29.91
C GLY A 47 -3.61 17.60 -30.96
N SER A 48 -2.83 16.62 -30.50
CA SER A 48 -3.08 15.19 -30.78
C SER A 48 -1.88 14.35 -30.30
N ALA A 49 -2.20 13.16 -29.82
CA ALA A 49 -1.34 12.22 -29.12
C ALA A 49 -0.15 11.70 -29.95
N GLY A 50 0.96 11.45 -29.25
CA GLY A 50 2.12 10.72 -29.77
C GLY A 50 3.08 10.42 -28.61
N GLY A 51 2.99 9.21 -28.07
CA GLY A 51 3.73 8.80 -26.87
C GLY A 51 5.24 8.76 -27.06
N SER A 52 5.94 9.29 -26.07
CA SER A 52 7.30 8.90 -25.72
C SER A 52 7.26 8.43 -24.26
N THR A 53 7.40 7.13 -24.07
CA THR A 53 7.61 6.48 -22.76
C THR A 53 8.98 6.88 -22.23
N ALA A 54 9.06 8.08 -21.65
CA ALA A 54 10.02 8.38 -20.62
C ALA A 54 9.55 7.66 -19.34
N ALA A 55 10.45 6.93 -18.70
CA ALA A 55 10.22 6.27 -17.42
C ALA A 55 9.62 7.30 -16.44
N ARG A 56 8.36 7.10 -16.04
CA ARG A 56 7.69 7.96 -15.07
C ARG A 56 8.36 7.72 -13.72
N THR A 57 9.19 8.66 -13.30
CA THR A 57 9.75 8.72 -11.95
C THR A 57 8.61 8.98 -10.98
N GLY A 58 8.15 7.93 -10.28
CA GLY A 58 7.14 8.06 -9.23
C GLY A 58 7.63 8.99 -8.11
N VAL A 59 6.70 9.77 -7.55
CA VAL A 59 6.96 10.67 -6.41
C VAL A 59 6.59 9.94 -5.13
N LYS A 60 7.32 10.19 -4.03
CA LYS A 60 6.96 9.64 -2.72
C LYS A 60 6.11 10.62 -1.93
N LEU A 61 5.17 10.12 -1.16
CA LEU A 61 4.42 10.88 -0.16
C LEU A 61 4.95 10.54 1.24
N ILE A 62 5.20 11.56 2.06
CA ILE A 62 5.43 11.44 3.51
C ILE A 62 4.51 12.41 4.23
N ILE A 63 3.93 11.98 5.35
CA ILE A 63 3.08 12.82 6.19
C ILE A 63 3.70 12.96 7.57
N HIS A 64 3.96 14.19 7.96
CA HIS A 64 4.48 14.55 9.27
C HIS A 64 3.34 14.91 10.21
N LYS A 65 3.18 14.13 11.27
CA LYS A 65 2.15 14.39 12.28
C LYS A 65 2.68 15.33 13.36
N ARG A 66 1.94 16.39 13.66
CA ARG A 66 2.19 17.28 14.81
C ARG A 66 0.98 17.38 15.73
N VAL A 67 1.25 17.45 17.03
CA VAL A 67 0.23 17.60 18.08
C VAL A 67 0.54 18.85 18.90
N TRP A 68 -0.49 19.62 19.23
CA TRP A 68 -0.36 20.79 20.09
C TRP A 68 -0.06 20.37 21.52
N ASN A 69 1.08 20.79 22.05
CA ASN A 69 1.42 20.61 23.45
C ASN A 69 1.00 21.85 24.24
N GLN A 70 0.00 21.71 25.11
CA GLN A 70 -0.55 22.82 25.90
C GLN A 70 0.50 23.41 26.87
N ASP A 71 1.29 22.57 27.54
CA ASP A 71 2.27 23.03 28.55
C ASP A 71 3.38 23.92 28.00
N SER A 72 3.70 23.75 26.72
CA SER A 72 4.78 24.47 26.05
C SER A 72 4.31 25.33 24.90
N GLU A 73 3.00 25.47 24.71
CA GLU A 73 2.34 26.27 23.66
C GLU A 73 3.03 26.12 22.28
N THR A 74 3.41 24.89 21.95
CA THR A 74 4.17 24.60 20.73
C THR A 74 3.67 23.33 20.06
N TRP A 75 3.78 23.29 18.74
CA TRP A 75 3.55 22.10 17.94
C TRP A 75 4.74 21.16 18.04
N LYS A 76 4.50 19.93 18.49
CA LYS A 76 5.53 18.90 18.59
C LYS A 76 5.22 17.73 17.65
N PRO A 77 6.22 17.00 17.14
CA PRO A 77 5.99 15.74 16.45
C PRO A 77 5.12 14.81 17.31
N ALA A 78 4.21 14.09 16.66
CA ALA A 78 3.34 13.18 17.38
C ALA A 78 4.10 11.98 17.91
N THR A 79 3.61 11.46 19.03
CA THR A 79 4.18 10.29 19.68
C THR A 79 3.07 9.32 20.09
N PRO A 80 3.20 8.01 19.83
CA PRO A 80 4.27 7.39 19.06
C PRO A 80 4.22 7.77 17.56
N ALA A 81 5.38 7.82 16.91
CA ALA A 81 5.47 7.94 15.45
C ALA A 81 4.98 6.64 14.77
N HIS A 82 4.68 6.69 13.47
CA HIS A 82 4.19 5.56 12.67
C HIS A 82 2.88 4.93 13.18
N SER A 83 2.03 5.72 13.83
CA SER A 83 0.80 5.25 14.48
C SER A 83 -0.46 5.97 13.99
N TRP A 84 -0.28 7.06 13.23
CA TRP A 84 -1.36 7.89 12.71
C TRP A 84 -1.61 7.55 11.25
N VAL A 85 -2.79 7.02 10.94
CA VAL A 85 -3.12 6.52 9.61
C VAL A 85 -3.79 7.60 8.77
N PHE A 86 -3.37 7.73 7.52
CA PHE A 86 -3.95 8.64 6.54
C PHE A 86 -4.39 7.85 5.32
N GLU A 87 -5.55 8.22 4.77
CA GLU A 87 -6.08 7.67 3.54
C GLU A 87 -5.83 8.65 2.39
N VAL A 88 -5.34 8.12 1.27
CA VAL A 88 -5.10 8.86 0.03
C VAL A 88 -6.13 8.39 -0.99
N VAL A 89 -6.93 9.32 -1.48
CA VAL A 89 -8.06 9.06 -2.37
C VAL A 89 -7.85 9.80 -3.68
N ASP A 90 -8.02 9.14 -4.82
CA ASP A 90 -7.95 9.80 -6.13
C ASP A 90 -9.17 10.70 -6.38
N VAL A 91 -9.14 11.52 -7.43
CA VAL A 91 -10.27 12.39 -7.83
C VAL A 91 -11.58 11.64 -8.15
N ASN A 92 -11.52 10.35 -8.42
CA ASN A 92 -12.69 9.52 -8.69
C ASN A 92 -13.26 8.91 -7.39
N GLY A 93 -12.65 9.18 -6.23
CA GLY A 93 -13.06 8.62 -4.96
C GLY A 93 -12.50 7.23 -4.67
N ASN A 94 -11.56 6.72 -5.48
CA ASN A 94 -10.92 5.43 -5.21
C ASN A 94 -9.77 5.60 -4.23
N VAL A 95 -9.67 4.69 -3.26
CA VAL A 95 -8.54 4.65 -2.33
C VAL A 95 -7.28 4.25 -3.09
N ALA A 96 -6.36 5.19 -3.25
CA ALA A 96 -5.04 4.96 -3.84
C ALA A 96 -4.10 4.25 -2.85
N GLY A 97 -4.35 4.40 -1.55
CA GLY A 97 -3.72 3.64 -0.48
C GLY A 97 -3.87 4.31 0.89
N LYS A 98 -3.26 3.68 1.89
CA LYS A 98 -3.14 4.18 3.27
C LYS A 98 -1.65 4.35 3.61
N VAL A 99 -1.32 5.39 4.37
CA VAL A 99 0.05 5.67 4.81
C VAL A 99 0.04 6.10 6.28
N THR A 100 1.01 5.65 7.05
CA THR A 100 1.24 6.07 8.44
C THR A 100 2.17 7.28 8.49
N ASP A 101 2.10 8.08 9.56
CA ASP A 101 3.00 9.22 9.73
C ASP A 101 4.48 8.77 9.68
N GLU A 102 5.33 9.60 9.07
CA GLU A 102 6.75 9.37 8.80
C GLU A 102 7.07 8.21 7.83
N ASP A 103 6.08 7.44 7.37
CA ASP A 103 6.27 6.43 6.34
C ASP A 103 6.16 6.99 4.91
N THR A 104 6.83 6.33 3.97
CA THR A 104 6.81 6.70 2.55
C THR A 104 5.80 5.85 1.78
N MET A 105 4.91 6.50 1.04
CA MET A 105 4.03 5.86 0.07
C MET A 105 4.38 6.30 -1.36
N PRO A 106 4.66 5.37 -2.30
CA PRO A 106 4.84 5.75 -3.70
C PRO A 106 3.50 6.20 -4.30
N LEU A 107 3.53 7.30 -5.04
CA LEU A 107 2.38 7.81 -5.79
C LEU A 107 2.74 8.00 -7.27
N GLU A 108 1.82 7.56 -8.11
CA GLU A 108 1.84 7.86 -9.54
C GLU A 108 1.32 9.28 -9.79
N ALA A 109 1.74 9.88 -10.91
CA ALA A 109 1.30 11.23 -11.25
C ALA A 109 -0.23 11.29 -11.40
N GLY A 110 -0.86 12.15 -10.61
CA GLY A 110 -2.30 12.26 -10.53
C GLY A 110 -2.76 13.38 -9.61
N GLU A 111 -4.04 13.36 -9.25
CA GLU A 111 -4.63 14.25 -8.26
C GLU A 111 -5.24 13.42 -7.14
N TYR A 112 -4.94 13.80 -5.91
CA TYR A 112 -5.29 13.03 -4.71
C TYR A 112 -5.76 13.95 -3.59
N THR A 113 -6.72 13.49 -2.80
CA THR A 113 -7.09 14.10 -1.52
C THR A 113 -6.59 13.20 -0.40
N VAL A 114 -5.95 13.81 0.59
CA VAL A 114 -5.41 13.10 1.77
C VAL A 114 -6.19 13.53 3.00
N ALA A 115 -6.63 12.55 3.79
CA ALA A 115 -7.36 12.76 5.03
C ALA A 115 -6.82 11.82 6.12
N GLU A 116 -6.78 12.29 7.37
CA GLU A 116 -6.48 11.42 8.51
C GLU A 116 -7.65 10.48 8.78
N LYS A 117 -7.36 9.19 8.94
CA LYS A 117 -8.30 8.22 9.48
C LYS A 117 -8.20 8.24 10.99
N PRO A 118 -9.32 8.32 11.71
CA PRO A 118 -9.30 8.17 13.16
C PRO A 118 -8.80 6.76 13.50
N SER A 119 -7.57 6.64 14.02
CA SER A 119 -7.06 5.40 14.61
C SER A 119 -7.70 5.21 15.99
N PRO A 120 -8.42 4.10 16.26
CA PRO A 120 -8.74 3.69 17.62
C PRO A 120 -7.50 3.10 18.30
N PRO A 121 -7.26 3.34 19.60
CA PRO A 121 -7.92 4.31 20.48
C PRO A 121 -7.20 5.68 20.41
N ASN A 122 -7.92 6.73 20.01
CA ASN A 122 -7.46 8.11 20.16
C ASN A 122 -7.86 8.57 21.60
N PRO A 123 -6.96 8.53 22.59
CA PRO A 123 -7.35 8.61 24.00
C PRO A 123 -7.77 10.02 24.44
N GLU A 124 -7.54 11.02 23.60
CA GLU A 124 -7.79 12.43 23.90
C GLU A 124 -8.32 13.11 22.64
N GLY A 125 -9.26 14.05 22.78
CA GLY A 125 -10.04 14.65 21.68
C GLY A 125 -9.25 15.55 20.70
N PHE A 126 -8.14 15.04 20.17
CA PHE A 126 -7.32 15.59 19.12
C PHE A 126 -8.03 15.40 17.77
N ALA A 127 -8.65 16.46 17.27
CA ALA A 127 -9.12 16.55 15.89
C ALA A 127 -8.04 17.20 15.03
N ILE A 128 -8.08 16.97 13.71
CA ILE A 128 -7.32 17.81 12.78
C ILE A 128 -7.70 19.27 13.03
N PHE A 129 -6.68 20.04 13.38
CA PHE A 129 -6.70 21.49 13.43
C PHE A 129 -6.38 22.05 12.04
N ASP A 130 -5.33 21.53 11.39
CA ASP A 130 -4.92 21.95 10.05
C ASP A 130 -4.24 20.82 9.28
N PHE A 131 -4.27 20.91 7.95
CA PHE A 131 -3.58 20.00 7.05
C PHE A 131 -3.01 20.81 5.88
N VAL A 132 -1.68 20.85 5.77
CA VAL A 132 -0.98 21.71 4.82
C VAL A 132 0.14 20.98 4.09
N LYS A 133 0.50 21.49 2.90
CA LYS A 133 1.69 21.06 2.17
C LYS A 133 2.92 21.78 2.72
N SER A 134 4.06 21.09 2.78
CA SER A 134 5.34 21.71 3.11
C SER A 134 5.80 22.59 1.93
N ALA A 135 5.97 23.89 2.17
CA ALA A 135 6.31 24.88 1.14
C ALA A 135 7.73 24.77 0.56
N LYS A 136 8.52 23.75 0.93
CA LYS A 136 9.93 23.60 0.51
C LYS A 136 10.33 22.17 0.10
N GLY A 137 9.38 21.25 -0.06
CA GLY A 137 9.68 19.84 -0.41
C GLY A 137 10.58 19.13 0.62
N GLY A 138 10.72 19.68 1.83
CA GLY A 138 11.48 19.09 2.92
C GLY A 138 10.59 18.79 4.13
N ALA A 139 11.09 17.96 5.05
CA ALA A 139 10.38 17.51 6.25
C ALA A 139 9.99 18.61 7.26
N ASN A 140 10.20 19.88 6.92
CA ASN A 140 9.94 21.01 7.80
C ASN A 140 8.49 21.48 7.68
N CYS A 141 7.70 21.15 8.69
CA CYS A 141 6.36 21.66 8.85
C CYS A 141 6.34 23.10 9.38
N PRO A 142 5.41 23.95 8.89
CA PRO A 142 5.17 25.27 9.46
C PRO A 142 5.02 25.25 11.00
N ASP A 143 5.60 26.23 11.67
CA ASP A 143 5.48 26.33 13.13
C ASP A 143 4.17 27.01 13.57
N ASP A 144 3.47 27.67 12.65
CA ASP A 144 2.19 28.36 12.89
C ASP A 144 1.14 27.98 11.82
N PRO A 145 0.55 26.77 11.89
CA PRO A 145 -0.57 26.38 11.04
C PRO A 145 -1.77 27.31 11.26
N GLN A 146 -2.45 27.69 10.18
CA GLN A 146 -3.55 28.66 10.22
C GLN A 146 -4.86 28.04 10.71
N GLY A 147 -4.99 26.71 10.58
CA GLY A 147 -6.18 25.98 10.96
C GLY A 147 -7.27 25.98 9.88
N GLY A 148 -8.17 25.00 9.97
CA GLY A 148 -9.41 24.93 9.18
C GLY A 148 -9.39 23.94 8.02
N ASN A 149 -8.23 23.40 7.63
CA ASN A 149 -8.16 22.37 6.60
C ASN A 149 -8.20 20.98 7.25
N SER A 150 -9.25 20.20 6.99
CA SER A 150 -9.36 18.80 7.42
C SER A 150 -8.75 17.81 6.42
N THR A 151 -8.46 18.27 5.21
CA THR A 151 -7.89 17.50 4.11
C THR A 151 -6.93 18.38 3.32
N VAL A 152 -6.05 17.76 2.55
CA VAL A 152 -5.16 18.46 1.61
C VAL A 152 -5.19 17.77 0.26
N THR A 153 -5.22 18.56 -0.81
CA THR A 153 -5.24 18.05 -2.19
C THR A 153 -3.86 18.13 -2.80
N ILE A 154 -3.31 16.99 -3.18
CA ILE A 154 -2.15 16.88 -4.06
C ILE A 154 -2.65 17.01 -5.50
N THR A 155 -2.09 17.96 -6.22
CA THR A 155 -2.42 18.30 -7.60
C THR A 155 -1.34 17.80 -8.54
N ARG A 156 -1.62 17.82 -9.84
CA ARG A 156 -0.62 17.48 -10.86
C ARG A 156 0.60 18.40 -10.83
N GLU A 157 0.42 19.67 -10.49
CA GLU A 157 1.51 20.65 -10.34
C GLU A 157 2.49 20.23 -9.25
N ASP A 158 2.00 19.68 -8.14
CA ASP A 158 2.87 19.17 -7.06
C ASP A 158 3.77 18.02 -7.52
N PHE A 159 3.31 17.18 -8.47
CA PHE A 159 4.14 16.13 -9.06
C PHE A 159 5.21 16.70 -9.99
N GLU A 160 4.93 17.78 -10.69
CA GLU A 160 5.87 18.46 -11.57
C GLU A 160 6.96 19.17 -10.74
N GLU A 161 6.57 19.83 -9.65
CA GLU A 161 7.48 20.49 -8.71
C GLU A 161 8.36 19.51 -7.94
N ASN A 162 7.89 18.27 -7.71
CA ASN A 162 8.59 17.24 -6.94
C ASN A 162 9.02 16.03 -7.78
N ALA A 163 9.24 16.20 -9.10
CA ALA A 163 9.55 15.10 -10.00
C ALA A 163 10.77 14.27 -9.53
N GLY A 164 10.54 12.98 -9.20
CA GLY A 164 11.56 12.08 -8.66
C GLY A 164 11.95 12.32 -7.20
N GLY A 165 11.26 13.23 -6.51
CA GLY A 165 11.44 13.59 -5.10
C GLY A 165 10.32 13.10 -4.18
N THR A 166 10.06 13.87 -3.13
CA THR A 166 9.07 13.55 -2.10
C THR A 166 8.15 14.74 -1.86
N ILE A 167 6.84 14.50 -1.88
CA ILE A 167 5.83 15.43 -1.38
C ILE A 167 5.70 15.23 0.12
N HIS A 168 5.92 16.32 0.87
CA HIS A 168 5.80 16.34 2.32
C HIS A 168 4.51 17.06 2.72
N LEU A 169 3.66 16.39 3.49
CA LEU A 169 2.46 16.97 4.08
C LEU A 169 2.62 17.08 5.60
N CYS A 170 1.91 18.02 6.21
CA CYS A 170 1.93 18.26 7.65
C CYS A 170 0.50 18.26 8.18
N ALA A 171 0.20 17.30 9.06
CA ALA A 171 -1.09 17.15 9.70
C ALA A 171 -1.00 17.56 11.18
N TYR A 172 -1.79 18.56 11.57
CA TYR A 172 -1.75 19.16 12.90
C TYR A 172 -3.00 18.80 13.67
N ASN A 173 -2.85 18.24 14.87
CA ASN A 173 -3.98 18.02 15.78
C ASN A 173 -3.87 18.87 17.04
N ARG A 174 -4.95 19.55 17.39
CA ARG A 174 -5.05 20.31 18.63
C ARG A 174 -6.17 19.72 19.49
N GLY A 175 -5.89 19.52 20.78
CA GLY A 175 -6.93 19.18 21.75
C GLY A 175 -7.90 20.36 21.88
N ARG A 176 -9.20 20.11 22.09
CA ARG A 176 -10.16 21.20 22.30
C ARG A 176 -9.76 22.00 23.54
N GLU A 177 -9.54 23.29 23.36
CA GLU A 177 -9.48 24.26 24.45
C GLU A 177 -10.86 24.29 25.14
N PRO A 178 -10.93 24.29 26.49
CA PRO A 178 -12.19 24.54 27.18
C PRO A 178 -12.67 25.92 26.73
N SER A 179 -13.79 25.98 26.01
CA SER A 179 -14.32 27.26 25.51
C SER A 179 -14.59 28.20 26.69
N GLU A 180 -13.76 29.22 26.85
CA GLU A 180 -14.07 30.36 27.72
C GLU A 180 -15.15 31.21 27.03
N ASP A 181 -16.24 31.39 27.78
CA ASP A 181 -17.27 32.44 27.76
C ASP A 181 -17.51 33.24 26.45
N PRO A 182 -18.69 33.14 25.80
CA PRO A 182 -19.01 33.87 24.55
C PRO A 182 -19.28 35.38 24.73
N SER A 183 -19.02 35.98 25.89
CA SER A 183 -19.25 37.40 26.12
C SER A 183 -17.96 38.22 26.05
N THR A 184 -17.48 38.52 24.83
CA THR A 184 -16.94 39.83 24.39
C THR A 184 -16.07 39.70 23.14
N GLY A 185 -16.65 39.98 21.97
CA GLY A 185 -15.91 40.17 20.71
C GLY A 185 -16.72 41.05 19.75
N PRO A 186 -16.11 42.05 19.09
CA PRO A 186 -16.84 43.11 18.40
C PRO A 186 -17.42 42.63 17.06
N SER A 187 -18.68 43.04 16.85
CA SER A 187 -19.50 42.97 15.64
C SER A 187 -18.78 42.60 14.33
N GLU A 188 -18.78 41.31 13.99
CA GLU A 188 -18.77 40.87 12.60
C GLU A 188 -20.21 40.77 12.06
N ARG A 189 -20.37 41.30 10.85
CA ARG A 189 -21.59 41.40 10.03
C ARG A 189 -22.44 40.12 10.09
N PRO A 190 -23.79 40.19 10.12
CA PRO A 190 -24.63 39.03 10.41
C PRO A 190 -24.52 37.99 9.30
N ARG A 191 -23.78 36.91 9.56
CA ARG A 191 -23.92 35.65 8.84
C ARG A 191 -25.25 35.07 9.30
N THR A 192 -26.18 34.90 8.36
CA THR A 192 -27.47 34.23 8.59
C THR A 192 -27.22 32.95 9.38
N THR A 193 -27.76 32.89 10.61
CA THR A 193 -27.71 31.71 11.46
C THR A 193 -28.33 30.54 10.68
N PRO A 194 -27.59 29.43 10.47
CA PRO A 194 -28.22 28.23 9.90
C PRO A 194 -29.34 27.83 10.85
N LYS A 195 -30.54 27.64 10.31
CA LYS A 195 -31.65 27.01 11.03
C LYS A 195 -31.14 25.73 11.68
N PRO A 196 -31.39 25.46 12.98
CA PRO A 196 -30.93 24.24 13.62
C PRO A 196 -31.45 23.04 12.82
N GLU A 197 -30.54 22.32 12.18
CA GLU A 197 -30.87 21.08 11.50
C GLU A 197 -31.42 20.11 12.55
N LYS A 198 -32.55 19.48 12.25
CA LYS A 198 -33.19 18.55 13.18
C LYS A 198 -32.19 17.44 13.54
N ALA A 199 -31.94 17.26 14.83
CA ALA A 199 -31.06 16.20 15.34
C ALA A 199 -31.51 14.82 14.82
N ARG A 200 -30.56 14.04 14.31
CA ARG A 200 -30.76 12.68 13.80
C ARG A 200 -30.11 11.66 14.73
N SER A 201 -30.44 10.39 14.51
CA SER A 201 -29.98 9.30 15.37
C SER A 201 -28.50 8.97 15.17
N VAL A 202 -27.91 8.39 16.21
CA VAL A 202 -26.66 7.63 16.13
C VAL A 202 -27.02 6.18 16.41
N ILE A 203 -26.71 5.31 15.46
CA ILE A 203 -27.14 3.91 15.44
C ILE A 203 -25.91 3.02 15.63
N PRO A 204 -25.80 2.24 16.72
CA PRO A 204 -24.75 1.26 16.87
C PRO A 204 -25.01 0.08 15.92
N LEU A 205 -23.94 -0.53 15.44
CA LEU A 205 -23.95 -1.61 14.47
C LEU A 205 -23.03 -2.73 14.96
N LEU A 206 -23.51 -3.96 14.90
CA LEU A 206 -22.63 -5.11 14.97
C LEU A 206 -22.12 -5.40 13.55
N VAL A 207 -20.81 -5.30 13.35
CA VAL A 207 -20.16 -5.60 12.08
C VAL A 207 -20.10 -7.12 11.89
N CYS A 208 -19.52 -7.83 12.86
CA CYS A 208 -19.44 -9.28 12.91
C CYS A 208 -18.87 -9.78 14.25
N VAL A 209 -18.87 -11.11 14.44
CA VAL A 209 -18.23 -11.82 15.56
C VAL A 209 -17.16 -12.78 15.02
N ALA A 210 -15.94 -12.69 15.55
CA ALA A 210 -14.86 -13.63 15.28
C ALA A 210 -14.78 -14.69 16.39
N ASP A 211 -14.72 -15.96 16.00
CA ASP A 211 -14.47 -17.09 16.91
C ASP A 211 -12.96 -17.32 17.04
N GLN A 212 -12.43 -17.19 18.26
CA GLN A 212 -11.01 -17.38 18.57
C GLN A 212 -10.69 -18.82 19.02
N GLY A 213 -11.72 -19.69 19.09
CA GLY A 213 -11.62 -21.02 19.66
C GLY A 213 -11.69 -21.02 21.19
N GLY A 214 -11.87 -22.20 21.78
CA GLY A 214 -11.87 -22.37 23.24
C GLY A 214 -13.00 -21.64 23.98
N GLY A 215 -14.05 -21.19 23.28
CA GLY A 215 -15.15 -20.39 23.85
C GLY A 215 -14.86 -18.90 23.97
N ALA A 216 -13.76 -18.42 23.38
CA ALA A 216 -13.42 -17.01 23.30
C ALA A 216 -13.85 -16.43 21.94
N TYR A 217 -14.44 -15.23 21.96
CA TYR A 217 -14.93 -14.53 20.79
C TYR A 217 -14.54 -13.05 20.84
N THR A 218 -14.45 -12.42 19.68
CA THR A 218 -14.22 -10.97 19.55
C THR A 218 -15.36 -10.37 18.74
N ALA A 219 -16.09 -9.40 19.32
CA ALA A 219 -17.13 -8.64 18.63
C ALA A 219 -16.55 -7.37 18.00
N TYR A 220 -16.94 -7.09 16.75
CA TYR A 220 -16.54 -5.90 16.00
C TYR A 220 -17.73 -4.95 15.89
N PHE A 221 -17.65 -3.78 16.52
CA PHE A 221 -18.74 -2.81 16.55
C PHE A 221 -18.42 -1.58 15.71
N GLY A 222 -19.42 -1.06 15.00
CA GLY A 222 -19.36 0.18 14.22
C GLY A 222 -20.60 1.02 14.45
N TYR A 223 -20.73 2.18 13.84
CA TYR A 223 -21.91 3.03 14.00
C TYR A 223 -22.34 3.66 12.68
N ALA A 224 -23.56 4.19 12.65
CA ALA A 224 -24.03 5.13 11.65
C ALA A 224 -24.48 6.42 12.35
N ASN A 225 -23.87 7.54 11.99
CA ASN A 225 -24.29 8.87 12.39
C ASN A 225 -24.87 9.59 11.18
N GLU A 226 -26.18 9.80 11.18
CA GLU A 226 -26.89 10.44 10.07
C GLU A 226 -26.83 11.97 10.13
N ASN A 227 -26.28 12.54 11.20
CA ASN A 227 -26.13 13.98 11.36
C ASN A 227 -25.07 14.50 10.38
N GLY A 228 -25.27 15.72 9.84
CA GLY A 228 -24.28 16.40 9.01
C GLY A 228 -23.03 16.88 9.76
N ALA A 229 -22.93 16.59 11.07
CA ALA A 229 -21.84 17.00 11.94
C ALA A 229 -21.50 15.90 12.97
N PRO A 230 -20.30 15.94 13.56
CA PRO A 230 -19.91 14.99 14.60
C PRO A 230 -20.82 15.10 15.82
N VAL A 231 -21.25 13.97 16.36
CA VAL A 231 -22.06 13.89 17.59
C VAL A 231 -21.19 13.39 18.72
N LYS A 232 -21.31 13.99 19.91
CA LYS A 232 -20.61 13.55 21.12
C LYS A 232 -21.60 12.84 22.05
N ILE A 233 -21.30 11.61 22.45
CA ILE A 233 -22.08 10.83 23.43
C ILE A 233 -21.09 10.16 24.37
N GLU A 234 -20.94 10.71 25.58
CA GLU A 234 -19.96 10.24 26.55
C GLU A 234 -20.27 8.82 27.05
N PRO A 235 -19.25 7.97 27.32
CA PRO A 235 -19.44 6.68 27.95
C PRO A 235 -20.22 6.82 29.26
N GLY A 236 -21.22 5.96 29.45
CA GLY A 236 -22.15 6.05 30.57
C GLY A 236 -23.54 5.57 30.19
N GLU A 237 -24.60 6.07 30.84
CA GLU A 237 -25.97 5.61 30.61
C GLU A 237 -26.46 5.76 29.16
N GLN A 238 -25.90 6.71 28.41
CA GLN A 238 -26.24 6.99 27.02
C GLN A 238 -25.32 6.29 26.02
N ASN A 239 -24.22 5.71 26.48
CA ASN A 239 -23.23 5.01 25.66
C ASN A 239 -22.58 3.92 26.52
N SER A 240 -23.20 2.75 26.55
CA SER A 240 -22.85 1.68 27.47
C SER A 240 -22.66 0.35 26.76
N LEU A 241 -21.72 -0.44 27.26
CA LEU A 241 -21.51 -1.82 26.88
C LEU A 241 -21.94 -2.71 28.05
N ASP A 242 -22.82 -3.67 27.79
CA ASP A 242 -23.36 -4.60 28.78
C ASP A 242 -23.21 -6.06 28.33
N PRO A 243 -22.49 -6.92 29.08
CA PRO A 243 -21.72 -6.57 30.26
C PRO A 243 -20.54 -5.64 29.92
N ALA A 244 -20.09 -4.87 30.91
CA ALA A 244 -18.87 -4.08 30.76
C ALA A 244 -17.67 -5.01 30.53
N VAL A 245 -16.84 -4.68 29.55
CA VAL A 245 -15.61 -5.43 29.22
C VAL A 245 -14.40 -4.66 29.74
N PRO A 246 -13.57 -5.24 30.64
CA PRO A 246 -12.41 -4.56 31.18
C PRO A 246 -11.47 -4.04 30.08
N GLY A 247 -11.06 -2.78 30.17
CA GLY A 247 -10.14 -2.15 29.23
C GLY A 247 -10.77 -1.73 27.89
N VAL A 248 -12.07 -1.96 27.68
CA VAL A 248 -12.78 -1.53 26.45
C VAL A 248 -13.68 -0.34 26.78
N THR A 249 -13.49 0.76 26.06
CA THR A 249 -14.35 1.95 26.14
C THR A 249 -14.94 2.23 24.76
N PRO A 250 -16.28 2.26 24.61
CA PRO A 250 -16.90 2.62 23.34
C PRO A 250 -16.50 4.04 22.89
N PRO A 251 -16.49 4.33 21.57
CA PRO A 251 -16.24 5.66 21.04
C PRO A 251 -17.20 6.69 21.64
N TYR A 252 -16.70 7.88 21.94
CA TYR A 252 -17.50 8.99 22.48
C TYR A 252 -17.79 10.08 21.45
N LEU A 253 -17.07 10.07 20.32
CA LEU A 253 -17.23 11.00 19.19
C LEU A 253 -17.59 10.22 17.92
N PHE A 254 -18.74 10.55 17.35
CA PHE A 254 -19.33 9.87 16.20
C PHE A 254 -19.28 10.79 14.98
N GLN A 255 -18.38 10.54 14.04
CA GLN A 255 -18.24 11.32 12.81
C GLN A 255 -19.44 11.10 11.88
N PRO A 256 -19.85 12.07 11.04
CA PRO A 256 -20.88 11.84 10.03
C PRO A 256 -20.59 10.61 9.16
N GLY A 257 -21.63 9.86 8.82
CA GLY A 257 -21.53 8.68 7.97
C GLY A 257 -21.59 7.37 8.75
N ARG A 258 -21.16 6.28 8.10
CA ARG A 258 -21.23 4.92 8.62
C ARG A 258 -19.82 4.35 8.71
N THR A 259 -19.51 3.69 9.82
CA THR A 259 -18.28 2.91 9.97
C THR A 259 -18.17 1.88 8.83
N ASP A 260 -16.95 1.73 8.33
CA ASP A 260 -16.62 0.80 7.27
C ASP A 260 -16.89 -0.66 7.68
N SER A 261 -16.86 -1.55 6.69
CA SER A 261 -17.04 -2.99 6.95
C SER A 261 -15.77 -3.58 7.57
N PHE A 262 -15.88 -4.77 8.16
CA PHE A 262 -14.75 -5.53 8.69
C PHE A 262 -13.57 -5.56 7.70
N PRO A 263 -12.32 -5.33 8.15
CA PRO A 263 -11.88 -5.26 9.56
C PRO A 263 -11.98 -3.88 10.23
N ASP A 264 -12.41 -2.84 9.49
CA ASP A 264 -12.35 -1.43 9.92
C ASP A 264 -13.51 -1.04 10.87
N ALA A 265 -13.68 -1.77 11.97
CA ALA A 265 -14.66 -1.47 13.00
C ALA A 265 -14.28 -0.25 13.84
N ALA A 266 -15.25 0.38 14.49
CA ALA A 266 -15.01 1.53 15.36
C ALA A 266 -14.32 1.12 16.68
N PHE A 267 -14.65 -0.06 17.20
CA PHE A 267 -13.94 -0.71 18.30
C PHE A 267 -14.24 -2.21 18.33
N THR A 268 -13.44 -2.95 19.09
CA THR A 268 -13.61 -4.38 19.33
C THR A 268 -13.77 -4.70 20.81
N ALA A 269 -14.43 -5.81 21.13
CA ALA A 269 -14.60 -6.28 22.49
C ALA A 269 -14.51 -7.81 22.55
N ASP A 270 -13.59 -8.31 23.39
CA ASP A 270 -13.50 -9.74 23.66
C ASP A 270 -14.57 -10.18 24.65
N PHE A 271 -15.19 -11.33 24.39
CA PHE A 271 -16.29 -11.86 25.18
C PHE A 271 -16.37 -13.39 25.11
N ASN A 272 -17.23 -13.98 25.94
CA ASN A 272 -17.34 -15.42 26.12
C ASN A 272 -18.45 -16.08 25.28
N GLY A 273 -18.94 -15.38 24.24
CA GLY A 273 -20.04 -15.85 23.39
C GLY A 273 -21.45 -15.56 23.92
N LYS A 274 -21.61 -15.16 25.19
CA LYS A 274 -22.91 -14.68 25.70
C LYS A 274 -23.23 -13.29 25.14
N ALA A 275 -24.50 -12.90 25.21
CA ALA A 275 -24.95 -11.60 24.72
C ALA A 275 -24.10 -10.45 25.29
N LEU A 276 -23.52 -9.66 24.38
CA LEU A 276 -22.79 -8.42 24.64
C LEU A 276 -23.48 -7.31 23.84
N THR A 277 -24.05 -6.33 24.53
CA THR A 277 -24.89 -5.29 23.92
C THR A 277 -24.24 -3.92 24.07
N TRP A 278 -24.05 -3.23 22.95
CA TRP A 278 -23.70 -1.82 22.93
C TRP A 278 -24.96 -0.97 22.72
N THR A 279 -25.19 -0.02 23.62
CA THR A 279 -26.38 0.85 23.63
C THR A 279 -25.96 2.30 23.45
N LEU A 280 -26.63 3.00 22.53
CA LEU A 280 -26.46 4.44 22.29
C LEU A 280 -27.79 5.18 22.39
N LYS A 281 -27.80 6.30 23.10
CA LYS A 281 -28.90 7.27 23.08
C LYS A 281 -28.47 8.52 22.32
N GLY A 282 -29.02 8.68 21.11
CA GLY A 282 -28.67 9.77 20.21
C GLY A 282 -29.26 11.13 20.62
N PRO A 283 -28.84 12.23 19.97
CA PRO A 283 -29.36 13.57 20.23
C PRO A 283 -30.82 13.75 19.78
N ASP A 284 -31.36 12.81 19.00
CA ASP A 284 -32.78 12.68 18.69
C ASP A 284 -33.61 12.10 19.86
N GLY A 285 -32.96 11.74 20.97
CA GLY A 285 -33.56 11.17 22.17
C GLY A 285 -33.87 9.67 22.07
N ARG A 286 -33.59 9.03 20.93
CA ARG A 286 -33.84 7.60 20.72
C ARG A 286 -32.68 6.76 21.25
N THR A 287 -33.03 5.62 21.83
CA THR A 287 -32.05 4.60 22.23
C THR A 287 -32.02 3.50 21.18
N ASN A 288 -30.84 3.23 20.63
CA ASN A 288 -30.57 2.14 19.71
C ASN A 288 -29.54 1.20 20.34
N SER A 289 -29.55 -0.07 19.95
CA SER A 289 -28.59 -1.06 20.44
C SER A 289 -28.14 -2.05 19.37
N ALA A 290 -26.94 -2.60 19.57
CA ALA A 290 -26.40 -3.70 18.78
C ALA A 290 -25.92 -4.80 19.74
N THR A 291 -26.38 -6.03 19.52
CA THR A 291 -26.06 -7.18 20.38
C THR A 291 -25.23 -8.20 19.62
N ALA A 292 -24.09 -8.59 20.18
CA ALA A 292 -23.25 -9.68 19.74
C ALA A 292 -23.47 -10.93 20.60
N ASP A 293 -23.56 -12.08 19.95
CA ASP A 293 -23.60 -13.41 20.57
C ASP A 293 -23.03 -14.46 19.60
N VAL A 294 -22.92 -15.71 20.04
CA VAL A 294 -22.43 -16.83 19.20
C VAL A 294 -23.26 -17.08 17.92
N SER A 295 -24.51 -16.62 17.87
CA SER A 295 -25.40 -16.79 16.70
C SER A 295 -25.32 -15.63 15.72
N SER A 296 -24.63 -14.57 16.09
CA SER A 296 -24.44 -13.37 15.28
C SER A 296 -23.63 -13.67 14.02
N LYS A 297 -23.71 -12.75 13.05
CA LYS A 297 -22.98 -12.85 11.78
C LYS A 297 -21.48 -13.06 12.05
N ALA A 298 -20.94 -14.20 11.61
CA ALA A 298 -19.52 -14.49 11.71
C ALA A 298 -18.70 -13.52 10.84
N CYS A 299 -17.50 -13.14 11.32
CA CYS A 299 -16.58 -12.34 10.53
C CYS A 299 -16.14 -13.12 9.28
N PRO A 300 -15.99 -12.44 8.13
CA PRO A 300 -15.39 -13.05 6.95
C PRO A 300 -14.04 -13.66 7.32
N LYS A 301 -13.83 -14.94 7.00
CA LYS A 301 -12.51 -15.55 7.15
C LYS A 301 -11.62 -15.09 6.00
N PRO A 302 -10.36 -14.71 6.28
CA PRO A 302 -9.43 -14.33 5.24
C PRO A 302 -9.17 -15.51 4.31
N LYS A 303 -9.12 -15.22 3.01
CA LYS A 303 -8.79 -16.19 1.97
C LYS A 303 -7.53 -15.77 1.25
N LEU A 304 -6.68 -16.73 0.93
CA LEU A 304 -5.59 -16.49 0.01
C LEU A 304 -6.14 -16.48 -1.42
N ILE A 305 -5.97 -15.36 -2.10
CA ILE A 305 -6.28 -15.21 -3.51
C ILE A 305 -5.01 -15.49 -4.29
N LYS A 306 -5.10 -16.42 -5.25
CA LYS A 306 -4.01 -16.82 -6.14
C LYS A 306 -4.39 -16.56 -7.60
N GLU A 307 -3.65 -15.68 -8.24
CA GLU A 307 -3.94 -15.16 -9.58
C GLU A 307 -2.78 -15.44 -10.53
N PHE A 308 -3.07 -15.76 -11.79
CA PHE A 308 -2.05 -15.86 -12.82
C PHE A 308 -1.57 -14.46 -13.24
N VAL A 309 -0.25 -14.27 -13.34
CA VAL A 309 0.35 -12.99 -13.74
C VAL A 309 0.90 -13.09 -15.16
N SER A 310 1.82 -14.03 -15.39
CA SER A 310 2.52 -14.15 -16.67
C SER A 310 3.05 -15.56 -16.92
N GLU A 311 3.31 -15.85 -18.19
CA GLU A 311 3.98 -17.06 -18.66
C GLU A 311 5.32 -16.67 -19.28
N GLY A 312 6.39 -17.34 -18.88
CA GLY A 312 7.71 -17.27 -19.49
C GLY A 312 8.13 -18.63 -20.07
N PRO A 313 9.33 -18.72 -20.67
CA PRO A 313 9.83 -19.97 -21.22
C PRO A 313 10.00 -21.06 -20.15
N GLY A 314 9.01 -21.94 -20.02
CA GLY A 314 9.02 -23.07 -19.08
C GLY A 314 8.65 -22.73 -17.64
N PHE A 315 8.10 -21.54 -17.36
CA PHE A 315 7.62 -21.17 -16.02
C PHE A 315 6.40 -20.26 -16.08
N VAL A 316 5.61 -20.27 -15.01
CA VAL A 316 4.49 -19.33 -14.80
C VAL A 316 4.71 -18.55 -13.51
N THR A 317 4.25 -17.30 -13.50
CA THR A 317 4.26 -16.44 -12.32
C THR A 317 2.84 -16.33 -11.75
N TRP A 318 2.72 -16.57 -10.45
CA TRP A 318 1.48 -16.43 -9.69
C TRP A 318 1.58 -15.26 -8.71
N ARG A 319 0.53 -14.47 -8.59
CA ARG A 319 0.36 -13.45 -7.56
C ARG A 319 -0.47 -14.00 -6.43
N LEU A 320 0.02 -13.86 -5.21
CA LEU A 320 -0.65 -14.31 -3.98
C LEU A 320 -0.89 -13.10 -3.09
N ARG A 321 -2.15 -12.91 -2.68
CA ARG A 321 -2.59 -11.81 -1.82
C ARG A 321 -3.72 -12.26 -0.90
N PRO A 322 -3.92 -11.65 0.27
CA PRO A 322 -5.06 -11.98 1.11
C PRO A 322 -6.34 -11.33 0.53
N SER A 323 -7.51 -11.81 0.94
CA SER A 323 -8.80 -11.23 0.56
C SER A 323 -9.08 -9.89 1.24
N PHE A 324 -8.39 -9.59 2.33
CA PHE A 324 -8.37 -8.33 3.08
C PHE A 324 -7.11 -8.33 3.97
N ASP A 325 -6.80 -7.21 4.60
CA ASP A 325 -5.53 -6.99 5.30
C ASP A 325 -5.40 -7.92 6.51
N VAL A 326 -4.44 -8.86 6.46
CA VAL A 326 -4.19 -9.85 7.51
C VAL A 326 -2.82 -10.53 7.32
N ASP A 327 -2.19 -10.91 8.43
CA ASP A 327 -1.01 -11.77 8.42
C ASP A 327 -1.36 -13.22 8.07
N MET A 328 -0.73 -13.73 7.00
CA MET A 328 -0.98 -15.08 6.49
C MET A 328 0.30 -15.84 6.19
N VAL A 329 0.51 -16.98 6.81
CA VAL A 329 1.61 -17.87 6.41
C VAL A 329 1.14 -18.71 5.22
N VAL A 330 2.00 -18.85 4.21
CA VAL A 330 1.65 -19.44 2.92
C VAL A 330 2.68 -20.49 2.51
N TRP A 331 2.19 -21.66 2.13
CA TRP A 331 3.01 -22.80 1.68
C TRP A 331 2.69 -23.14 0.24
N ASP A 332 3.71 -23.22 -0.60
CA ASP A 332 3.54 -23.66 -1.99
C ASP A 332 4.70 -24.57 -2.36
N SER A 333 4.43 -25.88 -2.45
CA SER A 333 5.45 -26.88 -2.76
C SER A 333 5.96 -26.84 -4.19
N PHE A 334 5.33 -26.07 -5.07
CA PHE A 334 5.74 -25.87 -6.46
C PHE A 334 6.38 -24.50 -6.71
N ALA A 335 6.46 -23.64 -5.68
CA ALA A 335 7.14 -22.35 -5.78
C ALA A 335 8.66 -22.56 -5.80
N GLU A 336 9.32 -22.04 -6.84
CA GLU A 336 10.78 -22.09 -6.99
C GLU A 336 11.44 -20.79 -6.53
N THR A 337 10.77 -19.66 -6.74
CA THR A 337 11.21 -18.34 -6.28
C THR A 337 10.04 -17.59 -5.67
N CYS A 338 10.37 -16.61 -4.83
CA CYS A 338 9.44 -15.61 -4.32
C CYS A 338 10.05 -14.23 -4.50
N THR A 339 9.30 -13.33 -5.10
CA THR A 339 9.64 -11.92 -5.23
C THR A 339 8.72 -11.11 -4.32
N ALA A 340 9.34 -10.38 -3.40
CA ALA A 340 8.66 -9.41 -2.55
C ALA A 340 8.13 -8.28 -3.46
N ALA A 341 6.82 -8.10 -3.48
CA ALA A 341 6.16 -7.07 -4.27
C ALA A 341 5.09 -6.37 -3.42
N GLY A 342 4.67 -5.18 -3.83
CA GLY A 342 3.59 -4.44 -3.18
C GLY A 342 3.77 -4.16 -1.68
N GLY A 343 4.97 -4.30 -1.09
CA GLY A 343 5.22 -4.11 0.36
C GLY A 343 5.22 -5.40 1.21
N ALA A 344 4.95 -6.57 0.61
CA ALA A 344 5.03 -7.84 1.32
C ALA A 344 6.45 -8.42 1.33
N ALA A 345 6.83 -9.09 2.42
CA ALA A 345 8.10 -9.82 2.51
C ALA A 345 7.93 -11.28 2.11
N CYS A 346 8.87 -11.79 1.33
CA CYS A 346 9.07 -13.23 1.18
C CYS A 346 9.84 -13.76 2.39
N GLY A 347 9.24 -14.67 3.16
CA GLY A 347 10.01 -15.66 3.92
C GLY A 347 10.81 -16.56 2.98
N GLY A 348 11.67 -17.43 3.51
CA GLY A 348 12.50 -18.35 2.72
C GLY A 348 11.69 -19.38 1.91
N ILE A 349 11.04 -18.94 0.83
CA ILE A 349 10.39 -19.80 -0.16
C ILE A 349 11.47 -20.25 -1.14
N THR A 350 12.02 -21.43 -0.87
CA THR A 350 12.72 -22.27 -1.84
C THR A 350 11.83 -23.45 -2.22
N SER A 351 12.14 -24.14 -3.33
CA SER A 351 11.39 -25.34 -3.75
C SER A 351 11.28 -26.35 -2.60
N GLY A 352 10.06 -26.55 -2.09
CA GLY A 352 9.76 -27.46 -0.98
C GLY A 352 9.78 -26.84 0.42
N ASP A 353 9.97 -25.53 0.55
CA ASP A 353 10.12 -24.82 1.83
C ASP A 353 8.99 -23.84 2.17
N TYR A 354 9.06 -23.33 3.41
CA TYR A 354 8.05 -22.54 4.09
C TYR A 354 8.17 -21.05 3.76
N GLY A 355 7.15 -20.50 3.12
CA GLY A 355 6.99 -19.05 2.97
C GLY A 355 6.26 -18.42 4.13
N LYS A 356 6.87 -17.40 4.74
CA LYS A 356 6.09 -16.45 5.53
C LYS A 356 5.74 -15.29 4.62
N PHE A 357 4.45 -15.10 4.40
CA PHE A 357 3.93 -13.94 3.72
C PHE A 357 3.32 -13.03 4.80
N TYR A 358 3.49 -11.73 4.65
CA TYR A 358 2.92 -10.75 5.57
C TYR A 358 2.22 -9.72 4.70
N ALA A 359 0.93 -9.55 4.93
CA ALA A 359 0.13 -8.54 4.26
C ALA A 359 -0.49 -7.63 5.33
N THR A 360 0.23 -6.58 5.69
CA THR A 360 -0.17 -5.59 6.68
C THR A 360 -1.04 -4.47 6.09
N GLY A 361 -1.32 -4.51 4.78
CA GLY A 361 -2.14 -3.49 4.13
C GLY A 361 -2.67 -3.90 2.75
N SER A 362 -3.70 -3.18 2.32
CA SER A 362 -4.36 -3.42 1.04
C SER A 362 -3.39 -3.23 -0.14
N GLY A 363 -3.35 -4.20 -1.05
CA GLY A 363 -2.47 -4.14 -2.22
C GLY A 363 -1.09 -4.79 -2.01
N GLN A 364 -0.79 -5.31 -0.82
CA GLN A 364 0.40 -6.14 -0.60
C GLN A 364 0.23 -7.53 -1.22
N TYR A 365 1.24 -8.03 -1.95
CA TYR A 365 1.21 -9.33 -2.61
C TYR A 365 2.62 -9.89 -2.81
N ILE A 366 2.77 -11.20 -2.88
CA ILE A 366 4.02 -11.82 -3.37
C ILE A 366 3.79 -12.40 -4.76
N GLU A 367 4.86 -12.43 -5.54
CA GLU A 367 4.89 -13.17 -6.80
C GLU A 367 5.78 -14.38 -6.67
N ILE A 368 5.29 -15.55 -7.05
CA ILE A 368 6.04 -16.80 -7.04
C ILE A 368 6.14 -17.36 -8.44
N THR A 369 7.25 -18.03 -8.75
CA THR A 369 7.43 -18.73 -10.02
C THR A 369 7.29 -20.24 -9.84
N GLN A 370 6.68 -20.91 -10.80
CA GLN A 370 6.61 -22.36 -10.88
C GLN A 370 7.06 -22.81 -12.27
N SER A 371 8.09 -23.66 -12.35
CA SER A 371 8.45 -24.29 -13.62
C SER A 371 7.44 -25.34 -14.05
N TYR A 372 7.30 -25.49 -15.37
CA TYR A 372 6.51 -26.54 -15.99
C TYR A 372 7.18 -27.04 -17.27
N THR A 373 6.96 -28.30 -17.62
CA THR A 373 7.47 -28.88 -18.87
C THR A 373 6.32 -29.15 -19.83
N VAL A 374 6.43 -28.63 -21.06
CA VAL A 374 5.50 -28.96 -22.15
C VAL A 374 5.93 -30.29 -22.75
N LYS A 375 5.13 -31.34 -22.56
CA LYS A 375 5.32 -32.61 -23.27
C LYS A 375 4.51 -32.61 -24.58
N ASP A 376 5.19 -32.87 -25.70
CA ASP A 376 4.63 -33.24 -27.00
C ASP A 376 3.66 -32.23 -27.67
N GLY A 377 3.91 -30.92 -27.57
CA GLY A 377 3.11 -29.91 -28.28
C GLY A 377 1.62 -29.88 -27.91
N LYS A 378 1.23 -30.55 -26.81
CA LYS A 378 -0.14 -30.55 -26.30
C LYS A 378 -0.39 -29.29 -25.48
N LYS A 379 -1.67 -28.88 -25.43
CA LYS A 379 -2.18 -27.83 -24.52
C LYS A 379 -1.71 -28.15 -23.10
N CYS A 380 -0.70 -27.45 -22.59
CA CYS A 380 -0.27 -27.63 -21.22
C CYS A 380 -1.25 -26.94 -20.25
N GLU A 381 -1.43 -27.58 -19.11
CA GLU A 381 -2.25 -27.11 -18.02
C GLU A 381 -1.40 -27.14 -16.76
N VAL A 382 -1.07 -25.96 -16.24
CA VAL A 382 -0.30 -25.82 -15.01
C VAL A 382 -1.29 -25.66 -13.86
N ARG A 383 -1.18 -26.53 -12.87
CA ARG A 383 -1.96 -26.46 -11.63
C ARG A 383 -1.03 -26.12 -10.49
N ASN A 384 -1.53 -25.28 -9.61
CA ASN A 384 -0.83 -24.93 -8.39
C ASN A 384 -1.82 -24.89 -7.23
N VAL A 385 -1.38 -25.37 -6.06
CA VAL A 385 -2.10 -25.24 -4.81
C VAL A 385 -1.17 -24.59 -3.79
N ALA A 386 -1.58 -23.44 -3.27
CA ALA A 386 -0.96 -22.85 -2.10
C ALA A 386 -1.82 -23.16 -0.87
N GLU A 387 -1.21 -23.64 0.20
CA GLU A 387 -1.84 -23.78 1.50
C GLU A 387 -1.61 -22.50 2.32
N TYR A 388 -2.51 -22.15 3.22
CA TYR A 388 -2.35 -20.97 4.06
C TYR A 388 -3.06 -21.07 5.41
N ALA A 389 -2.62 -20.26 6.36
CA ALA A 389 -3.25 -20.09 7.66
C ALA A 389 -3.08 -18.63 8.11
N THR A 390 -3.84 -18.20 9.12
CA THR A 390 -3.81 -16.83 9.65
C THR A 390 -3.36 -16.80 11.11
N ALA A 391 -2.74 -15.69 11.52
CA ALA A 391 -2.26 -15.50 12.89
C ALA A 391 -3.43 -15.43 13.90
N PRO A 392 -3.21 -15.83 15.18
CA PRO A 392 -1.98 -16.37 15.75
C PRO A 392 -1.79 -17.88 15.48
N PHE A 393 -0.57 -18.26 15.07
CA PHE A 393 -0.23 -19.64 14.67
C PHE A 393 0.30 -20.44 15.86
N THR A 394 -0.49 -21.37 16.42
CA THR A 394 0.02 -22.33 17.42
C THR A 394 0.56 -23.61 16.79
N ASN A 395 0.07 -23.98 15.60
CA ASN A 395 0.61 -25.09 14.81
C ASN A 395 0.30 -24.94 13.31
N PRO A 396 1.29 -24.68 12.44
CA PRO A 396 1.08 -24.48 11.00
C PRO A 396 0.62 -25.74 10.25
N LEU A 397 0.65 -26.93 10.86
CA LEU A 397 0.27 -28.19 10.22
C LEU A 397 -1.19 -28.61 10.46
N SER A 398 -1.94 -27.93 11.33
CA SER A 398 -3.25 -28.45 11.79
C SER A 398 -4.49 -27.74 11.25
N ALA A 399 -4.36 -26.63 10.52
CA ALA A 399 -5.49 -25.98 9.86
C ALA A 399 -5.01 -25.09 8.71
N THR A 400 -4.67 -25.70 7.58
CA THR A 400 -4.38 -24.96 6.35
C THR A 400 -5.58 -24.99 5.42
N ASP A 401 -6.08 -23.82 5.06
CA ASP A 401 -6.98 -23.68 3.91
C ASP A 401 -6.16 -23.72 2.62
N LYS A 402 -6.81 -23.95 1.48
CA LYS A 402 -6.15 -24.12 0.18
C LYS A 402 -6.64 -23.11 -0.85
N ALA A 403 -5.71 -22.46 -1.53
CA ALA A 403 -5.93 -21.65 -2.70
C ALA A 403 -5.48 -22.41 -3.95
N HIS A 404 -6.43 -22.68 -4.84
CA HIS A 404 -6.18 -23.38 -6.09
C HIS A 404 -6.08 -22.39 -7.24
N ALA A 405 -5.09 -22.56 -8.09
CA ALA A 405 -5.00 -21.84 -9.36
C ALA A 405 -4.66 -22.79 -10.51
N LYS A 406 -5.13 -22.41 -11.70
CA LYS A 406 -4.96 -23.18 -12.92
C LYS A 406 -4.70 -22.24 -14.08
N TYR A 407 -3.67 -22.52 -14.84
CA TYR A 407 -3.33 -21.83 -16.07
C TYR A 407 -3.36 -22.83 -17.22
N ARG A 408 -3.97 -22.44 -18.34
CA ARG A 408 -3.90 -23.20 -19.58
C ARG A 408 -2.97 -22.42 -20.50
N CYS A 409 -1.88 -23.06 -20.91
CA CYS A 409 -0.89 -22.44 -21.76
C CYS A 409 -1.51 -21.93 -23.05
N SER A 410 -1.02 -20.77 -23.48
CA SER A 410 -1.47 -20.07 -24.69
C SER A 410 -1.29 -20.90 -25.98
N GLY A 411 -0.52 -22.00 -25.93
CA GLY A 411 -0.33 -22.88 -27.08
C GLY A 411 0.50 -22.24 -28.19
N ALA A 412 1.18 -21.11 -27.90
CA ALA A 412 2.22 -20.60 -28.77
C ALA A 412 3.32 -21.66 -28.79
N ASN A 413 3.39 -22.38 -29.91
CA ASN A 413 4.41 -23.39 -30.14
C ASN A 413 5.76 -22.77 -29.78
N ALA A 414 6.52 -23.43 -28.91
CA ALA A 414 7.95 -23.24 -28.78
C ALA A 414 8.62 -23.69 -30.10
N MET A 415 8.30 -23.02 -31.20
CA MET A 415 9.00 -23.15 -32.47
C MET A 415 10.16 -22.18 -32.42
N GLY A 416 11.32 -22.72 -32.07
CA GLY A 416 12.59 -22.04 -32.28
C GLY A 416 13.55 -22.18 -31.12
N TRP A 417 14.01 -23.40 -30.83
CA TRP A 417 15.44 -23.72 -30.82
C TRP A 417 15.68 -25.19 -30.45
N PRO A 418 16.00 -26.02 -31.46
CA PRO A 418 17.03 -27.03 -31.28
C PRO A 418 18.21 -26.85 -32.25
N LEU A 419 18.24 -25.81 -33.09
CA LEU A 419 19.22 -25.71 -34.19
C LEU A 419 20.49 -24.91 -33.90
N LEU A 420 20.62 -24.21 -32.77
CA LEU A 420 21.89 -23.56 -32.42
C LEU A 420 22.89 -24.46 -31.67
N GLY A 421 22.47 -25.65 -31.25
CA GLY A 421 23.39 -26.68 -30.73
C GLY A 421 24.17 -27.44 -31.80
N LEU A 422 23.68 -27.49 -33.05
CA LEU A 422 24.32 -28.25 -34.14
C LEU A 422 25.23 -27.40 -35.05
N ALA A 423 25.03 -26.07 -35.10
CA ALA A 423 25.94 -25.19 -35.82
C ALA A 423 27.30 -25.01 -35.11
N PHE A 424 27.36 -25.16 -33.78
CA PHE A 424 28.60 -25.02 -33.02
C PHE A 424 29.50 -26.27 -33.05
N VAL A 425 28.93 -27.46 -33.30
CA VAL A 425 29.72 -28.71 -33.40
C VAL A 425 30.30 -28.91 -34.81
N ALA A 426 29.63 -28.42 -35.86
CA ALA A 426 30.14 -28.51 -37.23
C ALA A 426 31.33 -27.56 -37.51
N ALA A 427 31.40 -26.41 -36.83
CA ALA A 427 32.52 -25.46 -36.98
C ALA A 427 33.83 -25.94 -36.35
N ILE A 428 33.76 -26.79 -35.30
CA ILE A 428 34.93 -27.36 -34.63
C ILE A 428 35.48 -28.59 -35.39
N ALA A 429 34.63 -29.35 -36.08
CA ALA A 429 35.09 -30.48 -36.90
C ALA A 429 35.80 -30.04 -38.19
N ALA A 430 35.40 -28.91 -38.79
CA ALA A 430 36.04 -28.39 -40.00
C ALA A 430 37.46 -27.82 -39.76
N THR A 431 37.71 -27.28 -38.56
CA THR A 431 39.04 -26.75 -38.20
C THR A 431 40.05 -27.85 -37.87
N TRP A 432 39.60 -29.00 -37.35
CA TRP A 432 40.48 -30.16 -37.08
C TRP A 432 40.91 -30.91 -38.35
N ALA A 433 40.09 -30.91 -39.41
CA ALA A 433 40.41 -31.62 -40.66
C ALA A 433 41.42 -30.88 -41.55
N VAL A 434 41.51 -29.54 -41.46
CA VAL A 434 42.45 -28.73 -42.26
C VAL A 434 43.86 -28.75 -41.65
N GLN A 435 43.99 -28.87 -40.32
CA GLN A 435 45.30 -28.89 -39.65
C GLN A 435 46.06 -30.21 -39.78
N ARG A 436 45.39 -31.32 -40.15
CA ARG A 436 46.01 -32.64 -40.33
C ARG A 436 46.56 -32.93 -41.73
N LYS A 437 46.39 -31.99 -42.68
CA LYS A 437 46.85 -32.12 -44.08
C LYS A 437 48.11 -31.30 -44.39
N ARG A 438 48.76 -30.71 -43.39
CA ARG A 438 49.99 -29.89 -43.52
C ARG A 438 51.14 -30.31 -42.60
N SER A 439 51.13 -31.54 -42.10
CA SER A 439 52.25 -32.15 -41.35
C SER A 439 52.59 -33.50 -41.94
#